data_AF-A0A9D4YDC1-F1
#
_entry.id   AF-A0A9D4YDC1-F1
#
_cell.length_a   1.000
_cell.length_b   1.000
_cell.length_c   1.000
_cell.angle_alpha   90.00
_cell.angle_beta   90.00
_cell.angle_gamma   90.00
#
_symmetry.space_group_name_H-M   'P 1'
#
loop_
_entity.id
_entity.type
_entity.pdbx_description
1 polymer ?
#
loop_
_entity_poly.entity_id
_entity_poly.type
_entity_poly.pdbx_seq_one_letter_code
_entity_poly.pdbx_strand_id
1 'polypeptide(L)'
;MIYRQVIGYLKFFSPSFTYFQVTYIGPGQSSEIETKDGSKIRIKATAGPVLGPPWQRPENGYTVEVFWYLVTSPQVQLSLYYEPHCVYNPGFIEKERADIVITPVVKQLLPKFTLVSGQEDAVKLAKLLQAKFVVAMKNGDLDSKGPLASIIQSEGTIGSFKELLSKELPGVKVVEPTPGIPVEIPAN
;
A
#
# COMPACT_ATOMS: atom_id res chain seq x y z
N MET A 1 0.05 -47.51 -10.57
CA MET A 1 0.45 -46.69 -9.41
C MET A 1 0.92 -45.35 -9.96
N ILE A 2 -0.02 -44.42 -10.15
CA ILE A 2 0.18 -43.14 -10.85
C ILE A 2 0.19 -42.04 -9.77
N TYR A 3 1.29 -41.32 -9.67
CA TYR A 3 1.45 -40.17 -8.78
C TYR A 3 0.54 -39.02 -9.26
N ARG A 4 -0.52 -38.74 -8.47
CA ARG A 4 -1.23 -37.46 -8.48
C ARG A 4 -0.64 -36.61 -7.34
N GLN A 5 0.12 -35.57 -7.68
CA GLN A 5 0.36 -34.46 -6.77
C GLN A 5 -0.31 -33.22 -7.35
N VAL A 6 -1.51 -32.97 -6.84
CA VAL A 6 -2.30 -31.77 -7.11
C VAL A 6 -1.64 -30.63 -6.34
N ILE A 7 -1.11 -29.66 -7.08
CA ILE A 7 -0.53 -28.42 -6.54
C ILE A 7 -1.67 -27.63 -5.91
N GLY A 8 -1.73 -27.67 -4.59
CA GLY A 8 -2.70 -26.98 -3.75
C GLY A 8 -2.41 -25.49 -3.66
N TYR A 9 -3.48 -24.72 -3.71
CA TYR A 9 -3.58 -23.33 -3.29
C TYR A 9 -2.76 -23.06 -2.01
N LEU A 10 -1.71 -22.25 -2.12
CA LEU A 10 -0.99 -21.70 -0.97
C LEU A 10 -1.85 -20.61 -0.32
N LYS A 11 -2.77 -21.05 0.55
CA LYS A 11 -3.08 -20.34 1.79
C LYS A 11 -1.83 -20.44 2.65
N PHE A 12 -1.07 -19.37 2.81
CA PHE A 12 -0.14 -19.25 3.93
C PHE A 12 -0.97 -19.06 5.21
N PHE A 13 -1.55 -20.15 5.71
CA PHE A 13 -2.04 -20.25 7.07
C PHE A 13 -1.33 -21.45 7.69
N SER A 14 -0.36 -21.16 8.57
CA SER A 14 0.17 -22.19 9.46
C SER A 14 -1.00 -22.82 10.23
N PRO A 15 -1.07 -24.15 10.38
CA PRO A 15 -2.15 -24.84 11.10
C PRO A 15 -2.23 -24.50 12.60
N SER A 16 -1.41 -23.56 13.09
CA SER A 16 -1.31 -23.16 14.50
C SER A 16 -2.08 -21.89 14.88
N PHE A 17 -2.73 -21.20 13.93
CA PHE A 17 -3.47 -19.97 14.22
C PHE A 17 -4.95 -20.10 13.88
N THR A 18 -5.81 -20.14 14.90
CA THR A 18 -7.27 -20.07 14.73
C THR A 18 -7.69 -18.61 14.65
N TYR A 19 -7.91 -18.10 13.45
CA TYR A 19 -8.53 -16.79 13.24
C TYR A 19 -10.05 -16.97 13.15
N PHE A 20 -10.81 -16.31 14.04
CA PHE A 20 -12.25 -16.50 14.14
C PHE A 20 -13.06 -15.59 13.21
N GLN A 21 -12.46 -14.56 12.62
CA GLN A 21 -13.15 -13.62 11.73
C GLN A 21 -12.20 -13.11 10.65
N VAL A 22 -12.34 -13.62 9.43
CA VAL A 22 -11.50 -13.28 8.27
C VAL A 22 -12.40 -12.90 7.11
N THR A 23 -12.22 -11.68 6.59
CA THR A 23 -12.89 -11.22 5.37
C THR A 23 -11.87 -11.16 4.25
N TYR A 24 -12.07 -11.98 3.22
CA TYR A 24 -11.23 -11.94 2.01
C TYR A 24 -11.80 -10.91 1.03
N ILE A 25 -10.96 -9.98 0.58
CA ILE A 25 -11.30 -9.00 -0.46
C ILE A 25 -10.25 -9.05 -1.58
N GLY A 26 -10.69 -9.32 -2.80
CA GLY A 26 -9.89 -9.23 -4.01
C GLY A 26 -10.07 -7.87 -4.72
N PRO A 27 -9.28 -7.59 -5.78
CA PRO A 27 -9.37 -6.34 -6.52
C PRO A 27 -10.80 -5.99 -6.94
N GLY A 28 -11.23 -4.76 -6.64
CA GLY A 28 -12.57 -4.25 -6.94
C GLY A 28 -13.62 -4.59 -5.90
N GLN A 29 -13.32 -5.48 -4.95
CA GLN A 29 -14.20 -5.79 -3.83
C GLN A 29 -13.98 -4.82 -2.68
N SER A 30 -15.02 -4.62 -1.87
CA SER A 30 -14.96 -3.79 -0.67
C SER A 30 -15.62 -4.48 0.51
N SER A 31 -15.23 -4.05 1.71
CA SER A 31 -15.83 -4.44 2.97
C SER A 31 -16.04 -3.18 3.81
N GLU A 32 -17.14 -3.15 4.56
CA GLU A 32 -17.49 -2.04 5.42
C GLU A 32 -17.54 -2.52 6.87
N ILE A 33 -16.98 -1.71 7.76
CA ILE A 33 -16.90 -1.99 9.18
C ILE A 33 -17.50 -0.79 9.91
N GLU A 34 -18.48 -1.04 10.77
CA GLU A 34 -19.02 -0.04 11.67
C GLU A 34 -18.25 -0.11 13.00
N THR A 35 -17.76 1.05 13.44
CA THR A 35 -17.02 1.17 14.70
C THR A 35 -18.00 1.39 15.85
N LYS A 36 -17.55 1.13 17.08
CA LYS A 36 -18.35 1.35 18.29
C LYS A 36 -18.80 2.79 18.47
N ASP A 37 -18.03 3.73 17.91
CA ASP A 37 -18.27 5.16 18.00
C ASP A 37 -19.22 5.66 16.90
N GLY A 38 -19.74 4.76 16.05
CA GLY A 38 -20.64 5.07 14.96
C GLY A 38 -19.96 5.46 13.65
N SER A 39 -18.63 5.60 13.59
CA SER A 39 -17.92 5.77 12.31
C SER A 39 -18.10 4.53 11.43
N LYS A 40 -18.14 4.72 10.12
CA LYS A 40 -18.08 3.64 9.14
C LYS A 40 -16.78 3.70 8.36
N ILE A 41 -16.08 2.58 8.31
CA ILE A 41 -14.83 2.43 7.57
C ILE A 41 -15.13 1.56 6.35
N ARG A 42 -14.83 2.05 5.16
CA ARG A 42 -14.86 1.24 3.93
C ARG A 42 -13.43 0.92 3.52
N ILE A 43 -13.17 -0.36 3.29
CA ILE A 43 -11.91 -0.86 2.75
C ILE A 43 -12.20 -1.42 1.36
N LYS A 44 -11.49 -0.93 0.34
CA LYS A 44 -11.58 -1.40 -1.03
C LYS A 44 -10.21 -1.88 -1.49
N ALA A 45 -10.15 -3.10 -2.05
CA ALA A 45 -8.92 -3.62 -2.63
C ALA A 45 -8.77 -3.16 -4.09
N THR A 46 -7.55 -2.77 -4.46
CA THR A 46 -7.16 -2.39 -5.82
C THR A 46 -6.19 -3.43 -6.38
N ALA A 47 -6.13 -3.56 -7.71
CA ALA A 47 -5.17 -4.47 -8.34
C ALA A 47 -3.76 -3.85 -8.32
N GLY A 48 -2.82 -4.53 -7.69
CA GLY A 48 -1.38 -4.24 -7.73
C GLY A 48 -0.63 -5.16 -8.70
N PRO A 49 0.69 -5.28 -8.56
CA PRO A 49 1.55 -6.09 -9.44
C PRO A 49 1.47 -7.59 -9.13
N VAL A 50 1.87 -8.40 -10.12
CA VAL A 50 2.24 -9.80 -9.89
C VAL A 50 3.74 -9.83 -9.57
N LEU A 51 4.08 -9.85 -8.28
CA LEU A 51 5.48 -9.92 -7.80
C LEU A 51 5.80 -11.36 -7.44
N GLY A 52 6.13 -12.14 -8.45
CA GLY A 52 6.39 -13.56 -8.29
C GLY A 52 6.26 -14.30 -9.62
N PRO A 53 6.13 -15.64 -9.57
CA PRO A 53 5.90 -16.41 -10.77
C PRO A 53 4.66 -15.92 -11.55
N PRO A 54 4.65 -15.97 -12.88
CA PRO A 54 3.57 -15.40 -13.71
C PRO A 54 2.16 -15.93 -13.41
N TRP A 55 2.05 -17.08 -12.73
CA TRP A 55 0.78 -17.71 -12.32
C TRP A 55 0.29 -17.27 -10.93
N GLN A 56 1.03 -16.42 -10.21
CA GLN A 56 0.61 -15.89 -8.92
C GLN A 56 -0.50 -14.83 -9.10
N ARG A 57 -1.40 -14.74 -8.12
CA ARG A 57 -2.37 -13.64 -8.09
C ARG A 57 -1.64 -12.31 -7.87
N PRO A 58 -2.12 -11.21 -8.47
CA PRO A 58 -1.62 -9.90 -8.15
C PRO A 58 -1.78 -9.61 -6.65
N GLU A 59 -0.83 -8.89 -6.09
CA GLU A 59 -0.98 -8.30 -4.77
C GLU A 59 -1.94 -7.12 -4.82
N ASN A 60 -2.54 -6.76 -3.68
CA ASN A 60 -3.52 -5.68 -3.62
C ASN A 60 -2.89 -4.39 -3.07
N GLY A 61 -3.33 -3.26 -3.61
CA GLY A 61 -3.38 -2.00 -2.85
C GLY A 61 -4.71 -1.88 -2.11
N TYR A 62 -4.82 -0.91 -1.21
CA TYR A 62 -6.04 -0.71 -0.42
C TYR A 62 -6.40 0.76 -0.29
N THR A 63 -7.62 1.12 -0.69
CA THR A 63 -8.23 2.39 -0.31
C THR A 63 -9.00 2.19 1.00
N VAL A 64 -8.81 3.09 1.95
CA VAL A 64 -9.53 3.14 3.23
C VAL A 64 -10.20 4.50 3.33
N GLU A 65 -11.52 4.49 3.49
CA GLU A 65 -12.34 5.70 3.63
C GLU A 65 -13.04 5.67 4.99
N VAL A 66 -12.96 6.78 5.73
CA VAL A 66 -13.65 6.95 7.01
C VAL A 66 -14.82 7.92 6.84
N PHE A 67 -16.02 7.45 7.17
CA PHE A 67 -17.28 8.19 7.13
C PHE A 67 -17.82 8.40 8.54
N TRP A 68 -18.36 9.59 8.80
CA TRP A 68 -19.00 9.94 10.06
C TRP A 68 -20.45 10.38 9.84
N TYR A 69 -21.35 10.01 10.75
CA TYR A 69 -22.81 10.18 10.57
C TYR A 69 -23.42 11.40 11.29
N LEU A 70 -22.65 12.31 11.90
CA LEU A 70 -23.22 13.46 12.64
C LEU A 70 -23.99 14.47 11.77
N VAL A 71 -23.98 14.32 10.44
CA VAL A 71 -24.80 15.13 9.53
C VAL A 71 -25.60 14.17 8.65
N THR A 72 -26.81 14.54 8.27
CA THR A 72 -27.81 13.82 7.46
C THR A 72 -27.31 13.26 6.11
N SER A 73 -26.02 13.37 5.81
CA SER A 73 -25.33 12.73 4.70
C SER A 73 -23.91 12.33 5.13
N PRO A 74 -23.47 11.08 4.85
CA PRO A 74 -22.13 10.65 5.18
C PRO A 74 -21.11 11.49 4.40
N GLN A 75 -20.23 12.19 5.12
CA GLN A 75 -19.09 12.89 4.53
C GLN A 75 -17.82 12.08 4.78
N VAL A 76 -17.00 11.90 3.73
CA VAL A 76 -15.64 11.35 3.86
C VAL A 76 -14.81 12.41 4.57
N GLN A 77 -14.38 12.12 5.79
CA GLN A 77 -13.47 13.02 6.52
C GLN A 77 -12.02 12.79 6.15
N LEU A 78 -11.67 11.53 5.87
CA LEU A 78 -10.30 11.13 5.59
C LEU A 78 -10.28 9.92 4.65
N SER A 79 -9.41 10.02 3.66
CA SER A 79 -9.16 8.95 2.69
C SER A 79 -7.67 8.58 2.68
N LEU A 80 -7.39 7.28 2.70
CA LEU A 80 -6.05 6.72 2.73
C LEU A 80 -5.90 5.71 1.59
N TYR A 81 -4.76 5.74 0.91
CA TYR A 81 -4.36 4.72 -0.04
C TYR A 81 -3.06 4.07 0.42
N TYR A 82 -3.09 2.76 0.65
CA TYR A 82 -1.92 1.94 0.96
C TYR A 82 -1.48 1.16 -0.28
N GLU A 83 -0.24 1.37 -0.69
CA GLU A 83 0.36 0.74 -1.86
C GLU A 83 1.73 0.15 -1.50
N PRO A 84 1.82 -1.16 -1.25
CA PRO A 84 3.01 -1.77 -0.66
C PRO A 84 4.25 -1.73 -1.55
N HIS A 85 4.08 -1.61 -2.87
CA HIS A 85 5.17 -1.75 -3.85
C HIS A 85 5.41 -0.51 -4.71
N CYS A 86 4.58 0.53 -4.56
CA CYS A 86 4.53 1.68 -5.46
C CYS A 86 4.32 1.29 -6.94
N VAL A 87 3.65 0.15 -7.16
CA VAL A 87 3.25 -0.33 -8.50
C VAL A 87 1.76 -0.61 -8.42
N TYR A 88 0.98 -0.05 -9.33
CA TYR A 88 -0.47 -0.07 -9.24
C TYR A 88 -1.10 -0.13 -10.62
N ASN A 89 -2.33 -0.65 -10.72
CA ASN A 89 -3.10 -0.61 -11.95
C ASN A 89 -3.79 0.76 -12.09
N PRO A 90 -3.42 1.60 -13.08
CA PRO A 90 -4.00 2.94 -13.22
C PRO A 90 -5.53 2.92 -13.38
N GLY A 91 -6.09 1.90 -14.03
CA GLY A 91 -7.55 1.78 -14.23
C GLY A 91 -8.33 1.62 -12.92
N PHE A 92 -7.69 1.20 -11.83
CA PHE A 92 -8.28 1.16 -10.49
C PHE A 92 -8.14 2.47 -9.72
N ILE A 93 -7.17 3.32 -10.06
CA ILE A 93 -6.74 4.46 -9.23
C ILE A 93 -7.11 5.81 -9.85
N GLU A 94 -7.23 5.91 -11.18
CA GLU A 94 -7.50 7.17 -11.89
C GLU A 94 -8.77 7.92 -11.43
N LYS A 95 -9.73 7.19 -10.85
CA LYS A 95 -11.01 7.76 -10.36
C LYS A 95 -11.06 7.87 -8.83
N GLU A 96 -10.04 7.38 -8.15
CA GLU A 96 -9.94 7.37 -6.70
C GLU A 96 -9.27 8.65 -6.20
N ARG A 97 -9.47 8.96 -4.92
CA ARG A 97 -8.84 10.08 -4.23
C ARG A 97 -8.35 9.59 -2.88
N ALA A 98 -7.21 10.11 -2.44
CA ALA A 98 -6.68 9.81 -1.12
C ALA A 98 -5.96 11.02 -0.56
N ASP A 99 -6.37 11.52 0.60
CA ASP A 99 -5.66 12.58 1.32
C ASP A 99 -4.26 12.10 1.76
N ILE A 100 -4.16 10.83 2.14
CA ILE A 100 -2.94 10.18 2.62
C ILE A 100 -2.57 9.04 1.67
N VAL A 101 -1.32 9.03 1.19
CA VAL A 101 -0.75 7.90 0.46
C VAL A 101 0.37 7.28 1.29
N ILE A 102 0.25 6.00 1.61
CA ILE A 102 1.29 5.20 2.25
C ILE A 102 1.93 4.32 1.18
N THR A 103 3.18 4.59 0.85
CA THR A 103 3.87 3.88 -0.24
C THR A 103 5.39 3.95 -0.07
N PRO A 104 6.17 2.99 -0.60
CA PRO A 104 7.61 3.13 -0.65
C PRO A 104 8.04 4.30 -1.54
N VAL A 105 9.04 5.03 -1.03
CA VAL A 105 9.60 6.21 -1.71
C VAL A 105 11.01 5.99 -2.22
N VAL A 106 11.67 4.90 -1.80
CA VAL A 106 13.00 4.47 -2.24
C VAL A 106 12.83 3.16 -3.00
N LYS A 107 13.48 3.04 -4.16
CA LYS A 107 13.40 1.82 -4.99
C LYS A 107 14.24 0.71 -4.36
N GLN A 108 13.75 -0.51 -4.45
CA GLN A 108 14.54 -1.72 -4.17
C GLN A 108 14.58 -2.62 -5.40
N LEU A 109 15.78 -3.01 -5.78
CA LEU A 109 16.07 -3.70 -7.02
C LEU A 109 16.78 -5.01 -6.74
N LEU A 110 16.43 -6.03 -7.53
CA LEU A 110 17.25 -7.20 -7.79
C LEU A 110 17.82 -7.10 -9.22
N PRO A 111 18.87 -7.85 -9.54
CA PRO A 111 19.33 -7.95 -10.93
C PRO A 111 18.16 -8.31 -11.86
N LYS A 112 17.83 -7.40 -12.79
CA LYS A 112 16.75 -7.53 -13.79
C LYS A 112 15.31 -7.53 -13.24
N PHE A 113 15.10 -7.17 -11.97
CA PHE A 113 13.75 -7.15 -11.39
C PHE A 113 13.59 -6.03 -10.35
N THR A 114 12.55 -5.19 -10.51
CA THR A 114 12.19 -4.18 -9.52
C THR A 114 11.30 -4.84 -8.46
N LEU A 115 11.80 -4.94 -7.23
CA LEU A 115 11.01 -5.47 -6.10
C LEU A 115 9.99 -4.42 -5.66
N VAL A 116 10.46 -3.19 -5.51
CA VAL A 116 9.70 -2.08 -4.97
C VAL A 116 10.06 -0.83 -5.78
N SER A 117 9.05 -0.17 -6.34
CA SER A 117 9.20 1.12 -7.00
C SER A 117 9.30 2.25 -5.98
N GLY A 118 9.60 3.46 -6.45
CA GLY A 118 9.76 4.64 -5.59
C GLY A 118 10.17 5.85 -6.42
N GLN A 119 10.59 6.93 -5.76
CA GLN A 119 11.02 8.17 -6.40
C GLN A 119 9.93 8.73 -7.33
N GLU A 120 10.16 8.76 -8.65
CA GLU A 120 9.24 9.32 -9.65
C GLU A 120 7.88 8.61 -9.64
N ASP A 121 7.86 7.30 -9.43
CA ASP A 121 6.62 6.52 -9.37
C ASP A 121 5.75 6.93 -8.18
N ALA A 122 6.37 7.21 -7.03
CA ALA A 122 5.67 7.64 -5.82
C ALA A 122 5.12 9.06 -5.98
N VAL A 123 5.85 9.95 -6.66
CA VAL A 123 5.36 11.30 -7.03
C VAL A 123 4.16 11.18 -7.98
N LYS A 124 4.24 10.30 -8.98
CA LYS A 124 3.14 10.05 -9.93
C LYS A 124 1.89 9.51 -9.23
N LEU A 125 2.06 8.58 -8.28
CA LEU A 125 0.97 8.04 -7.48
C LEU A 125 0.31 9.13 -6.63
N ALA A 126 1.11 9.93 -5.92
CA ALA A 126 0.62 11.05 -5.12
C ALA A 126 -0.15 12.08 -5.97
N LYS A 127 0.34 12.36 -7.20
CA LYS A 127 -0.31 13.26 -8.16
C LYS A 127 -1.65 12.71 -8.63
N LEU A 128 -1.70 11.42 -8.97
CA LEU A 128 -2.91 10.75 -9.45
C LEU A 128 -4.03 10.78 -8.41
N LEU A 129 -3.68 10.49 -7.15
CA LEU A 129 -4.62 10.44 -6.02
C LEU A 129 -4.93 11.80 -5.41
N GLN A 130 -4.25 12.85 -5.86
CA GLN A 130 -4.32 14.21 -5.31
C GLN A 130 -4.02 14.25 -3.80
N ALA A 131 -2.96 13.54 -3.42
CA ALA A 131 -2.53 13.41 -2.04
C ALA A 131 -2.17 14.76 -1.41
N LYS A 132 -2.43 14.88 -0.11
CA LYS A 132 -1.92 15.98 0.73
C LYS A 132 -0.71 15.52 1.56
N PHE A 133 -0.68 14.24 1.89
CA PHE A 133 0.40 13.61 2.65
C PHE A 133 0.90 12.35 1.95
N VAL A 134 2.21 12.18 1.91
CA VAL A 134 2.86 10.91 1.56
C VAL A 134 3.58 10.39 2.80
N VAL A 135 3.11 9.28 3.34
CA VAL A 135 3.76 8.57 4.44
C VAL A 135 4.76 7.59 3.83
N ALA A 136 6.05 7.87 4.01
CA ALA A 136 7.12 7.11 3.42
C ALA A 136 7.25 5.74 4.09
N MET A 137 7.06 4.65 3.32
CA MET A 137 7.39 3.31 3.80
C MET A 137 8.90 3.08 3.74
N LYS A 138 9.48 2.65 4.86
CA LYS A 138 10.89 2.26 4.97
C LYS A 138 11.05 0.77 4.67
N ASN A 139 10.78 0.36 3.43
CA ASN A 139 10.91 -1.05 3.00
C ASN A 139 12.38 -1.55 3.02
N GLY A 140 13.35 -0.63 3.07
CA GLY A 140 14.79 -0.93 3.11
C GLY A 140 15.39 -1.15 4.50
N ASP A 141 14.67 -0.84 5.58
CA ASP A 141 15.19 -0.91 6.96
C ASP A 141 14.99 -2.31 7.56
N LEU A 142 15.29 -3.33 6.75
CA LEU A 142 15.18 -4.74 7.12
C LEU A 142 16.58 -5.32 7.29
N ASP A 143 16.86 -5.92 8.45
CA ASP A 143 18.05 -6.74 8.70
C ASP A 143 18.01 -8.02 7.86
N SER A 144 18.31 -7.87 6.58
CA SER A 144 18.25 -8.94 5.60
C SER A 144 19.52 -9.78 5.68
N LYS A 145 19.38 -11.10 5.89
CA LYS A 145 20.50 -12.04 6.00
C LYS A 145 20.47 -13.05 4.84
N GLY A 146 21.66 -13.48 4.41
CA GLY A 146 21.84 -14.54 3.42
C GLY A 146 22.21 -14.06 2.02
N PRO A 147 22.46 -14.97 1.07
CA PRO A 147 23.02 -14.64 -0.26
C PRO A 147 22.13 -13.73 -1.11
N LEU A 148 20.81 -13.79 -0.94
CA LEU A 148 19.88 -12.93 -1.67
C LEU A 148 19.87 -11.49 -1.13
N ALA A 149 20.22 -11.27 0.14
CA ALA A 149 20.31 -9.92 0.69
C ALA A 149 21.46 -9.13 0.05
N SER A 150 22.59 -9.79 -0.26
CA SER A 150 23.76 -9.14 -0.86
C SER A 150 23.57 -8.66 -2.31
N ILE A 151 22.49 -9.07 -2.98
CA ILE A 151 22.20 -8.64 -4.36
C ILE A 151 21.10 -7.58 -4.43
N ILE A 152 20.48 -7.22 -3.30
CA ILE A 152 19.47 -6.16 -3.25
C ILE A 152 20.18 -4.81 -3.29
N GLN A 153 19.73 -3.95 -4.20
CA GLN A 153 20.24 -2.60 -4.36
C GLN A 153 19.14 -1.60 -4.05
N SER A 154 19.48 -0.52 -3.36
CA SER A 154 18.58 0.61 -3.14
C SER A 154 18.92 1.74 -4.11
N GLU A 155 17.91 2.32 -4.74
CA GLU A 155 18.08 3.47 -5.63
C GLU A 155 17.22 4.64 -5.17
N GLY A 156 17.85 5.82 -5.07
CA GLY A 156 17.25 7.03 -4.54
C GLY A 156 17.34 7.13 -3.02
N THR A 157 16.94 8.28 -2.49
CA THR A 157 16.91 8.56 -1.06
C THR A 157 15.59 9.25 -0.71
N ILE A 158 15.28 9.35 0.59
CA ILE A 158 14.15 10.16 1.04
C ILE A 158 14.39 11.65 0.71
N GLY A 159 15.64 12.12 0.78
CA GLY A 159 16.00 13.49 0.41
C GLY A 159 15.70 13.80 -1.05
N SER A 160 16.17 12.96 -1.97
CA SER A 160 15.90 13.13 -3.41
C SER A 160 14.40 13.01 -3.72
N PHE A 161 13.68 12.13 -3.03
CA PHE A 161 12.23 12.04 -3.15
C PHE A 161 11.54 13.35 -2.72
N LYS A 162 11.92 13.93 -1.57
CA LYS A 162 11.37 15.21 -1.09
C LYS A 162 11.61 16.34 -2.09
N GLU A 163 12.81 16.40 -2.68
CA GLU A 163 13.14 17.39 -3.72
C GLU A 163 12.24 17.22 -4.95
N LEU A 164 12.14 16.00 -5.49
CA LEU A 164 11.27 15.67 -6.62
C LEU A 164 9.81 16.01 -6.34
N LEU A 165 9.30 15.63 -5.16
CA LEU A 165 7.93 15.89 -4.75
C LEU A 165 7.66 17.39 -4.62
N SER A 166 8.57 18.15 -4.01
CA SER A 166 8.41 19.61 -3.83
C SER A 166 8.36 20.37 -5.17
N LYS A 167 9.05 19.86 -6.19
CA LYS A 167 9.06 20.43 -7.52
C LYS A 167 7.76 20.18 -8.27
N GLU A 168 7.22 18.96 -8.19
CA GLU A 168 6.02 18.55 -8.91
C GLU A 168 4.71 18.87 -8.17
N LEU A 169 4.74 18.81 -6.84
CA LEU A 169 3.60 18.88 -5.93
C LEU A 169 3.98 19.66 -4.65
N PRO A 170 4.20 20.99 -4.73
CA PRO A 170 4.75 21.80 -3.63
C PRO A 170 3.87 21.85 -2.37
N GLY A 171 2.58 21.52 -2.47
CA GLY A 171 1.65 21.49 -1.33
C GLY A 171 1.65 20.18 -0.54
N VAL A 172 2.35 19.14 -1.01
CA VAL A 172 2.30 17.80 -0.43
C VAL A 172 3.38 17.61 0.61
N LYS A 173 3.01 17.13 1.79
CA LYS A 173 3.93 16.90 2.91
C LYS A 173 4.39 15.45 2.95
N VAL A 174 5.71 15.24 3.06
CA VAL A 174 6.28 13.92 3.32
C VAL A 174 6.33 13.68 4.82
N VAL A 175 5.80 12.54 5.26
CA VAL A 175 5.82 12.10 6.64
C VAL A 175 6.69 10.85 6.75
N GLU A 176 7.67 10.89 7.64
CA GLU A 176 8.57 9.77 7.90
C GLU A 176 8.22 9.12 9.23
N PRO A 177 7.47 7.99 9.22
CA PRO A 177 7.09 7.32 10.46
C PRO A 177 8.32 6.79 11.19
N THR A 178 8.29 6.88 12.52
CA THR A 178 9.24 6.19 13.39
C THR A 178 8.59 4.91 13.91
N PRO A 179 9.22 3.73 13.74
CA PRO A 179 8.65 2.47 14.22
C PRO A 179 8.24 2.55 15.69
N GLY A 180 7.02 2.11 15.99
CA GLY A 180 6.46 2.12 17.35
C GLY A 180 5.97 3.48 17.85
N ILE A 181 6.12 4.56 17.07
CA ILE A 181 5.61 5.89 17.42
C ILE A 181 4.39 6.21 16.53
N PRO A 182 3.21 6.50 17.13
CA PRO A 182 2.05 6.94 16.37
C PRO A 182 2.34 8.20 15.56
N VAL A 183 1.79 8.25 14.35
CA VAL A 183 1.87 9.43 13.48
C VAL A 183 0.52 10.13 13.48
N GLU A 184 0.51 11.40 13.89
CA GLU A 184 -0.67 12.24 13.84
C GLU A 184 -0.71 13.02 12.52
N ILE A 185 -1.80 12.86 11.76
CA ILE A 185 -2.06 13.60 10.53
C ILE A 185 -3.35 14.38 10.75
N PRO A 186 -3.35 15.71 10.60
CA PRO A 186 -4.56 16.50 10.80
C PRO A 186 -5.59 16.13 9.72
N ALA A 187 -6.81 15.83 10.15
CA ALA A 187 -7.97 15.80 9.26
C ALA A 187 -8.28 17.23 8.77
N ASN A 188 -8.87 17.35 7.58
CA ASN A 188 -9.26 18.66 7.05
C ASN A 188 -10.45 19.25 7.80
#